data_AF-A0A7S1SY57-F1
#
_entry.id   AF-A0A7S1SY57-F1
#
_cell.length_a   1.000
_cell.length_b   1.000
_cell.length_c   1.000
_cell.angle_alpha   90.00
_cell.angle_beta   90.00
_cell.angle_gamma   90.00
#
_symmetry.space_group_name_H-M   'P 1'
#
loop_
_entity.id
_entity.type
_entity.pdbx_description
1 polymer ?
#
loop_
_entity_poly.entity_id
_entity_poly.type
_entity_poly.pdbx_seq_one_letter_code
_entity_poly.pdbx_strand_id
1 'polypeptide(L)'
;SKRSTGGAGSSGSTRAVKGSGNNPAPGSKLTPLEQQVVELKKKHPDVLLVVEVGYKMRFFGDDAETAASVCNIMAYPDHNFLTASIPTQRLHVHVRRLVRAGHKVGLVRQTESAALKAAGNNRGTPFIRELTALLTPATLDAGDVETGGQDSTNYATGDGSTSNQ
;
A
#
# COMPACT_ATOMS: atom_id res chain seq x y z
N SER A 1 -46.30 38.61 18.35
CA SER A 1 -45.35 37.87 19.21
C SER A 1 -44.84 36.64 18.48
N LYS A 2 -43.51 36.56 18.33
CA LYS A 2 -42.77 35.67 17.42
C LYS A 2 -42.69 34.23 17.94
N ARG A 3 -42.83 33.24 17.04
CA ARG A 3 -42.58 31.82 17.26
C ARG A 3 -41.23 31.44 16.63
N SER A 4 -40.38 30.74 17.40
CA SER A 4 -39.56 29.54 17.08
C SER A 4 -38.89 29.46 15.68
N THR A 5 -37.63 29.11 15.48
CA THR A 5 -36.75 28.09 16.09
C THR A 5 -35.32 28.32 15.59
N GLY A 6 -34.31 27.96 16.38
CA GLY A 6 -32.90 27.99 15.99
C GLY A 6 -32.49 26.80 15.13
N GLY A 7 -31.64 27.04 14.13
CA GLY A 7 -30.98 26.02 13.33
C GLY A 7 -29.60 25.72 13.89
N ALA A 8 -29.40 24.49 14.36
CA ALA A 8 -28.14 23.97 14.85
C ALA A 8 -27.15 23.72 13.69
N GLY A 9 -25.92 24.21 13.85
CA GLY A 9 -24.80 23.89 12.97
C GLY A 9 -24.39 22.43 13.10
N SER A 10 -24.32 21.73 11.96
CA SER A 10 -23.80 20.38 11.84
C SER A 10 -22.28 20.41 12.00
N SER A 11 -21.81 20.00 13.18
CA SER A 11 -20.40 19.69 13.44
C SER A 11 -20.08 18.34 12.80
N GLY A 12 -19.26 18.36 11.75
CA GLY A 12 -18.73 17.16 11.11
C GLY A 12 -17.79 16.42 12.05
N SER A 13 -18.31 15.40 12.73
CA SER A 13 -17.52 14.46 13.52
C SER A 13 -16.84 13.46 12.57
N THR A 14 -15.55 13.66 12.28
CA THR A 14 -14.71 12.66 11.61
C THR A 14 -14.54 11.48 12.57
N ARG A 15 -15.42 10.50 12.42
CA ARG A 15 -15.43 9.26 13.19
C ARG A 15 -14.19 8.45 12.81
N ALA A 16 -13.18 8.43 13.68
CA ALA A 16 -12.08 7.49 13.57
C ALA A 16 -12.67 6.07 13.55
N VAL A 17 -12.61 5.42 12.39
CA VAL A 17 -13.03 4.04 12.22
C VAL A 17 -12.01 3.20 12.98
N LYS A 18 -12.43 2.69 14.14
CA LYS A 18 -11.69 1.68 14.89
C LYS A 18 -11.71 0.40 14.06
N GLY A 19 -10.62 0.14 13.34
CA GLY A 19 -10.45 -1.04 12.49
C GLY A 19 -10.69 -2.32 13.30
N SER A 20 -11.53 -3.18 12.73
CA SER A 20 -11.67 -4.57 13.16
C SER A 20 -10.72 -5.44 12.33
N GLY A 21 -9.55 -4.90 11.96
CA GLY A 21 -8.52 -5.66 11.28
C GLY A 21 -7.90 -6.61 12.29
N ASN A 22 -7.89 -7.90 11.97
CA ASN A 22 -7.18 -8.92 12.76
C ASN A 22 -5.69 -8.59 12.77
N ASN A 23 -5.28 -7.77 13.73
CA ASN A 23 -3.91 -7.59 14.14
C ASN A 23 -3.48 -8.81 14.97
N PRO A 24 -2.19 -9.18 14.93
CA PRO A 24 -1.69 -10.37 15.60
C PRO A 24 -1.97 -10.34 17.10
N ALA A 25 -2.43 -11.47 17.64
CA ALA A 25 -2.63 -11.63 19.08
C ALA A 25 -1.28 -11.51 19.83
N PRO A 26 -1.25 -10.93 21.05
CA PRO A 26 -0.05 -10.87 21.86
C PRO A 26 0.47 -12.29 22.15
N GLY A 27 1.75 -12.54 21.83
CA GLY A 27 2.38 -13.86 21.98
C GLY A 27 2.32 -14.78 20.75
N SER A 28 1.73 -14.32 19.65
CA SER A 28 1.77 -15.05 18.37
C SER A 28 3.21 -15.14 17.83
N LYS A 29 3.57 -16.32 17.28
CA LYS A 29 4.86 -16.51 16.61
C LYS A 29 4.79 -15.84 15.24
N LEU A 30 5.28 -14.61 15.18
CA LEU A 30 5.36 -13.83 13.95
C LEU A 30 6.48 -14.36 13.05
N THR A 31 6.20 -14.46 11.76
CA THR A 31 7.22 -14.65 10.73
C THR A 31 8.19 -13.46 10.74
N PRO A 32 9.42 -13.62 10.24
CA PRO A 32 10.37 -12.52 10.23
C PRO A 32 9.91 -11.28 9.43
N LEU A 33 9.10 -11.47 8.38
CA LEU A 33 8.48 -10.36 7.64
C LEU A 33 7.43 -9.64 8.49
N GLU A 34 6.57 -10.41 9.17
CA GLU A 34 5.53 -9.84 10.04
C GLU A 34 6.15 -9.03 11.19
N GLN A 35 7.28 -9.46 11.75
CA GLN A 35 8.01 -8.71 12.77
C GLN A 35 8.46 -7.33 12.23
N GLN A 36 9.05 -7.30 11.03
CA GLN A 36 9.43 -6.04 10.37
C GLN A 36 8.21 -5.14 10.14
N VAL A 37 7.07 -5.71 9.72
CA VAL A 37 5.83 -4.95 9.49
C VAL A 37 5.33 -4.33 10.79
N VAL A 38 5.33 -5.07 11.90
CA VAL A 38 4.95 -4.55 13.22
C VAL A 38 5.87 -3.41 13.65
N GLU A 39 7.17 -3.54 13.45
CA GLU A 39 8.15 -2.49 13.79
C GLU A 39 7.95 -1.22 12.95
N LEU A 40 7.75 -1.38 11.63
CA LEU A 40 7.47 -0.28 10.72
C LEU A 40 6.16 0.43 11.10
N LYS A 41 5.12 -0.34 11.43
CA LYS A 41 3.83 0.24 11.85
C LYS A 41 3.92 0.97 13.18
N LYS A 42 4.72 0.47 14.14
CA LYS A 42 5.01 1.19 15.40
C LYS A 42 5.71 2.53 15.17
N LYS A 43 6.63 2.60 14.19
CA LYS A 43 7.31 3.85 13.81
C LYS A 43 6.40 4.81 13.05
N HIS A 44 5.41 4.29 12.33
CA HIS A 44 4.51 5.07 11.48
C HIS A 44 3.03 4.70 11.72
N PRO A 45 2.48 5.00 12.91
CA PRO A 45 1.14 4.54 13.30
C PRO A 45 0.02 5.11 12.41
N ASP A 46 0.17 6.35 11.93
CA ASP A 46 -0.84 7.07 11.14
C ASP A 46 -0.66 6.90 9.62
N VAL A 47 0.23 6.01 9.19
CA VAL A 47 0.55 5.81 7.77
C VAL A 47 0.07 4.45 7.33
N LEU A 48 -0.65 4.40 6.20
CA LEU A 48 -1.02 3.17 5.53
C LEU A 48 0.20 2.64 4.79
N LEU A 49 0.73 1.50 5.24
CA LEU A 49 1.97 0.95 4.71
C LEU A 49 1.70 0.03 3.53
N VAL A 50 2.42 0.27 2.43
CA VAL A 50 2.47 -0.60 1.25
C VAL A 50 3.84 -1.24 1.19
N VAL A 51 3.91 -2.55 1.42
CA VAL A 51 5.17 -3.26 1.62
C VAL A 51 5.54 -4.08 0.40
N GLU A 52 6.73 -3.84 -0.14
CA GLU A 52 7.27 -4.60 -1.26
C GLU A 52 7.71 -6.02 -0.82
N VAL A 53 7.12 -7.02 -1.46
CA VAL A 53 7.42 -8.43 -1.25
C VAL A 53 7.55 -9.10 -2.62
N GLY A 54 8.76 -9.04 -3.17
CA GLY A 54 9.03 -9.51 -4.53
C GLY A 54 8.22 -8.69 -5.55
N TYR A 55 7.47 -9.35 -6.42
CA TYR A 55 6.63 -8.70 -7.44
C TYR A 55 5.26 -8.21 -6.91
N LYS A 56 5.00 -8.35 -5.61
CA LYS A 56 3.73 -7.95 -4.98
C LYS A 56 3.95 -6.79 -4.02
N MET A 57 2.98 -5.88 -4.02
CA MET A 57 2.83 -4.85 -3.01
C MET A 57 1.75 -5.32 -2.04
N ARG A 58 2.11 -5.53 -0.78
CA ARG A 58 1.26 -6.13 0.25
C ARG A 58 0.86 -5.12 1.32
N PHE A 59 -0.34 -5.30 1.84
CA PHE A 59 -0.91 -4.57 2.96
C PHE A 59 -1.21 -5.57 4.09
N PHE A 60 -1.15 -5.12 5.34
CA PHE A 60 -1.29 -5.98 6.51
C PHE A 60 -2.23 -5.37 7.56
N GLY A 61 -3.03 -6.21 8.22
CA GLY A 61 -3.93 -5.81 9.30
C GLY A 61 -4.96 -4.77 8.86
N ASP A 62 -5.08 -3.69 9.63
CA ASP A 62 -6.00 -2.57 9.35
C ASP A 62 -5.72 -1.89 8.00
N ASP A 63 -4.45 -1.88 7.56
CA ASP A 63 -4.07 -1.33 6.25
C ASP A 63 -4.62 -2.20 5.12
N ALA A 64 -4.70 -3.52 5.32
CA ALA A 64 -5.30 -4.44 4.35
C ALA A 64 -6.82 -4.27 4.27
N GLU A 65 -7.49 -4.08 5.40
CA GLU A 65 -8.94 -3.80 5.44
C GLU A 65 -9.27 -2.49 4.70
N THR A 66 -8.49 -1.44 4.99
CA THR A 66 -8.62 -0.14 4.34
C THR A 66 -8.36 -0.25 2.84
N ALA A 67 -7.28 -0.94 2.45
CA ALA A 67 -6.95 -1.14 1.04
C ALA A 67 -8.05 -1.93 0.32
N ALA A 68 -8.60 -2.98 0.93
CA ALA A 68 -9.70 -3.76 0.36
C ALA A 68 -10.92 -2.90 0.08
N SER A 69 -11.33 -2.09 1.07
CA SER A 69 -12.48 -1.18 0.96
C SER A 69 -12.28 -0.11 -0.12
N VAL A 70 -11.17 0.63 -0.08
CA VAL A 70 -10.94 1.77 -0.98
C VAL A 70 -10.59 1.34 -2.40
N CYS A 71 -9.79 0.28 -2.54
CA CYS A 71 -9.31 -0.16 -3.85
C CYS A 71 -10.20 -1.21 -4.52
N ASN A 72 -11.20 -1.74 -3.81
CA ASN A 72 -12.01 -2.88 -4.21
C ASN A 72 -11.15 -4.10 -4.56
N ILE A 73 -10.26 -4.46 -3.63
CA ILE A 73 -9.39 -5.64 -3.73
C ILE A 73 -9.73 -6.63 -2.62
N MET A 74 -9.43 -7.91 -2.84
CA MET A 74 -9.71 -8.94 -1.83
C MET A 74 -8.69 -8.85 -0.69
N ALA A 75 -9.19 -8.84 0.55
CA ALA A 75 -8.40 -9.12 1.74
C ALA A 75 -8.72 -10.52 2.26
N TYR A 76 -7.70 -11.25 2.71
CA TYR A 76 -7.82 -12.61 3.22
C TYR A 76 -6.86 -12.83 4.39
N PRO A 77 -7.19 -13.69 5.36
CA PRO A 77 -6.26 -14.06 6.43
C PRO A 77 -5.02 -14.76 5.87
N ASP A 78 -3.84 -14.28 6.23
CA ASP A 78 -2.55 -14.91 5.91
C ASP A 78 -1.68 -14.87 7.17
N HIS A 79 -1.32 -16.04 7.69
CA HIS A 79 -0.67 -16.20 8.98
C HIS A 79 -1.39 -15.42 10.11
N ASN A 80 -0.73 -14.41 10.68
CA ASN A 80 -1.25 -13.67 11.84
C ASN A 80 -1.97 -12.37 11.46
N PHE A 81 -2.08 -12.06 10.16
CA PHE A 81 -2.64 -10.80 9.66
C PHE A 81 -3.74 -11.01 8.63
N LEU A 82 -4.69 -10.09 8.60
CA LEU A 82 -5.43 -9.83 7.37
C LEU A 82 -4.45 -9.26 6.32
N THR A 83 -4.43 -9.82 5.10
CA THR A 83 -3.57 -9.36 4.02
C THR A 83 -4.40 -8.95 2.82
N ALA A 84 -3.99 -7.89 2.13
CA ALA A 84 -4.36 -7.61 0.75
C ALA A 84 -3.09 -7.46 -0.10
N SER A 85 -3.19 -7.68 -1.42
CA SER A 85 -2.03 -7.47 -2.31
C SER A 85 -2.41 -7.01 -3.71
N ILE A 86 -1.50 -6.28 -4.34
CA ILE A 86 -1.60 -5.81 -5.73
C ILE A 86 -0.28 -6.06 -6.47
N PRO A 87 -0.29 -6.21 -7.81
CA PRO A 87 0.93 -6.24 -8.59
C PRO A 87 1.71 -4.91 -8.50
N THR A 88 3.03 -4.97 -8.50
CA THR A 88 3.91 -3.77 -8.49
C THR A 88 3.58 -2.79 -9.61
N GLN A 89 3.31 -3.29 -10.81
CA GLN A 89 2.95 -2.46 -11.99
C GLN A 89 1.67 -1.64 -11.78
N ARG A 90 0.78 -2.07 -10.88
CA ARG A 90 -0.50 -1.39 -10.59
C ARG A 90 -0.43 -0.49 -9.36
N LEU A 91 0.73 -0.38 -8.72
CA LEU A 91 0.94 0.39 -7.49
C LEU A 91 0.38 1.81 -7.60
N HIS A 92 0.75 2.54 -8.65
CA HIS A 92 0.37 3.94 -8.85
C HIS A 92 -1.15 4.14 -8.84
N VAL A 93 -1.92 3.24 -9.47
CA VAL A 93 -3.39 3.33 -9.53
C VAL A 93 -4.00 3.24 -8.14
N HIS A 94 -3.54 2.27 -7.34
CA HIS A 94 -4.08 2.00 -6.01
C HIS A 94 -3.63 3.06 -4.99
N VAL A 95 -2.37 3.46 -5.05
CA VAL A 95 -1.84 4.54 -4.19
C VAL A 95 -2.58 5.85 -4.42
N ARG A 96 -2.81 6.25 -5.69
CA ARG A 96 -3.60 7.46 -5.98
C ARG A 96 -5.02 7.36 -5.42
N ARG A 97 -5.68 6.20 -5.48
CA ARG A 97 -7.01 6.00 -4.87
C ARG A 97 -6.97 6.16 -3.36
N LEU A 98 -5.99 5.55 -2.69
CA LEU A 98 -5.82 5.62 -1.24
C LEU A 98 -5.56 7.05 -0.77
N VAL A 99 -4.68 7.79 -1.46
CA VAL A 99 -4.38 9.17 -1.12
C VAL A 99 -5.58 10.08 -1.37
N ARG A 100 -6.32 9.90 -2.48
CA ARG A 100 -7.56 10.66 -2.76
C ARG A 100 -8.68 10.36 -1.75
N ALA A 101 -8.67 9.18 -1.14
CA ALA A 101 -9.54 8.83 -0.01
C ALA A 101 -9.08 9.45 1.33
N GLY A 102 -7.98 10.21 1.34
CA GLY A 102 -7.49 10.96 2.50
C GLY A 102 -6.42 10.23 3.33
N HIS A 103 -5.91 9.09 2.87
CA HIS A 103 -4.88 8.34 3.60
C HIS A 103 -3.47 8.86 3.30
N LYS A 104 -2.61 8.93 4.32
CA LYS A 104 -1.16 9.06 4.14
C LYS A 104 -0.60 7.70 3.79
N VAL A 105 0.02 7.56 2.62
CA VAL A 105 0.46 6.27 2.10
C VAL A 105 1.99 6.18 2.13
N GLY A 106 2.53 5.18 2.80
CA GLY A 106 3.97 4.94 2.90
C GLY A 106 4.41 3.77 2.03
N LEU A 107 5.36 3.98 1.12
CA LEU A 107 5.97 2.90 0.33
C LEU A 107 7.17 2.33 1.08
N VAL A 108 7.08 1.06 1.46
CA VAL A 108 8.17 0.34 2.09
C VAL A 108 8.82 -0.58 1.06
N ARG A 109 10.10 -0.36 0.77
CA ARG A 109 10.86 -1.15 -0.21
C ARG A 109 12.06 -1.84 0.41
N GLN A 110 12.61 -2.82 -0.29
CA GLN A 110 13.84 -3.50 0.12
C GLN A 110 15.04 -2.57 -0.07
N THR A 111 15.84 -2.37 0.97
CA THR A 111 17.04 -1.53 0.91
C THR A 111 18.31 -2.32 0.58
N GLU A 112 18.28 -3.64 0.75
CA GLU A 112 19.38 -4.54 0.41
C GLU A 112 19.16 -5.22 -0.95
N SER A 113 20.19 -5.26 -1.80
CA SER A 113 20.15 -6.06 -3.02
C SER A 113 20.52 -7.52 -2.73
N ALA A 114 19.99 -8.46 -3.53
CA ALA A 114 20.31 -9.88 -3.41
C ALA A 114 21.82 -10.16 -3.54
N ALA A 115 22.54 -9.36 -4.35
CA ALA A 115 23.98 -9.44 -4.49
C ALA A 115 24.73 -9.01 -3.22
N LEU A 116 24.33 -7.87 -2.61
CA LEU A 116 24.91 -7.39 -1.36
C LEU A 116 24.65 -8.36 -0.20
N LYS A 117 23.46 -8.96 -0.18
CA LYS A 117 23.09 -9.95 0.83
C LYS A 117 23.80 -11.29 0.64
N ALA A 118 24.00 -11.73 -0.61
CA ALA A 118 24.77 -12.92 -0.91
C ALA A 118 26.27 -12.72 -0.58
N ALA A 119 26.79 -11.49 -0.63
CA ALA A 119 28.18 -11.20 -0.28
C ALA A 119 28.40 -10.94 1.22
N GLY A 120 27.36 -10.63 2.00
CA GLY A 120 27.45 -10.29 3.42
C GLY A 120 27.14 -11.43 4.40
N ASN A 121 27.43 -11.21 5.68
CA ASN A 121 27.16 -12.15 6.79
C ASN A 121 25.66 -12.41 7.04
N ASN A 122 24.75 -11.69 6.37
CA ASN A 122 23.29 -11.74 6.55
C ASN A 122 22.58 -12.66 5.55
N ARG A 123 23.29 -13.62 4.95
CA ARG A 123 22.76 -14.52 3.90
C ARG A 123 21.46 -15.25 4.28
N GLY A 124 21.25 -15.53 5.56
CA GLY A 124 20.08 -16.26 6.08
C GLY A 124 18.97 -15.41 6.71
N THR A 125 19.16 -14.08 6.83
CA THR A 125 18.15 -13.20 7.43
C THR A 125 17.13 -12.74 6.37
N PRO A 126 15.97 -12.18 6.73
CA PRO A 126 15.07 -11.55 5.76
C PRO A 126 15.69 -10.27 5.19
N PHE A 127 15.27 -9.86 3.99
CA PHE A 127 15.71 -8.57 3.42
C PHE A 127 15.27 -7.42 4.32
N ILE A 128 16.17 -6.47 4.57
CA ILE A 128 15.83 -5.24 5.31
C ILE A 128 14.89 -4.40 4.44
N ARG A 129 13.91 -3.78 5.10
CA ARG A 129 12.88 -2.95 4.48
C ARG A 129 12.72 -1.66 5.24
N GLU A 130 12.60 -0.57 4.49
CA GLU A 130 12.46 0.77 5.06
C GLU A 130 11.43 1.58 4.28
N LEU A 131 10.87 2.59 4.95
CA LEU A 131 10.00 3.57 4.33
C LEU A 131 10.82 4.41 3.35
N THR A 132 10.54 4.27 2.06
CA THR A 132 11.27 4.94 0.98
C THR A 132 10.56 6.17 0.43
N ALA A 133 9.23 6.22 0.54
CA ALA A 133 8.44 7.37 0.12
C ALA A 133 7.20 7.53 0.99
N LEU A 134 6.82 8.77 1.27
CA LEU A 134 5.57 9.13 1.92
C LEU A 134 4.74 9.97 0.95
N LEU A 135 3.56 9.47 0.62
CA LEU A 135 2.67 10.05 -0.36
C LEU A 135 1.44 10.60 0.35
N THR A 136 1.21 11.89 0.16
CA THR A 136 0.08 12.64 0.73
C THR A 136 -0.62 13.40 -0.39
N PRO A 137 -1.85 13.90 -0.18
CA PRO A 137 -2.56 14.65 -1.22
C PRO A 137 -1.73 15.79 -1.81
N ALA A 138 -1.03 16.54 -0.94
CA ALA A 138 -0.16 17.65 -1.36
C ALA A 138 1.02 17.23 -2.26
N THR A 139 1.46 15.97 -2.18
CA THR A 139 2.62 15.47 -2.93
C THR A 139 2.23 14.86 -4.27
N LEU A 140 0.99 14.35 -4.42
CA LEU A 140 0.56 13.73 -5.68
C LEU A 140 0.20 14.73 -6.78
N ASP A 141 -0.19 15.96 -6.41
CA ASP A 141 -0.52 17.00 -7.37
C ASP A 141 0.74 17.70 -7.95
N ALA A 142 1.92 17.47 -7.35
CA ALA A 142 3.16 18.16 -7.67
C ALA A 142 4.07 17.46 -8.70
N GLY A 143 3.79 16.20 -9.05
CA GLY A 143 4.65 15.46 -9.98
C GLY A 143 4.45 13.97 -9.86
N ASP A 144 4.38 13.32 -11.01
CA ASP A 144 4.06 11.91 -11.18
C ASP A 144 4.92 11.02 -10.27
N VAL A 145 4.32 9.97 -9.70
CA VAL A 145 5.06 8.98 -8.90
C VAL A 145 6.00 8.26 -9.86
N GLU A 146 7.25 8.74 -9.95
CA GLU A 146 8.28 8.19 -10.82
C GLU A 146 8.50 6.72 -10.45
N THR A 147 7.87 5.86 -11.23
CA THR A 147 8.16 4.44 -11.22
C THR A 147 9.28 4.27 -12.22
N GLY A 148 10.52 4.16 -11.72
CA GLY A 148 11.65 3.74 -12.53
C GLY A 148 11.28 2.47 -13.29
N GLY A 149 11.10 2.63 -14.60
CA GLY A 149 10.57 1.63 -15.52
C GLY A 149 10.53 2.22 -16.92
N GLN A 150 11.71 2.53 -17.47
CA GLN A 150 11.88 2.65 -18.90
C GLN A 150 11.63 1.26 -19.49
N ASP A 151 10.51 1.07 -20.19
CA ASP A 151 10.57 0.38 -21.48
C ASP A 151 9.37 0.77 -22.35
N SER A 152 9.67 1.64 -23.31
CA SER A 152 8.84 1.92 -24.46
C SER A 152 8.98 0.78 -25.45
N THR A 153 8.01 -0.14 -25.49
CA THR A 153 7.82 -1.01 -26.66
C THR A 153 6.50 -0.67 -27.34
N ASN A 154 6.62 0.20 -28.34
CA ASN A 154 5.69 0.37 -29.44
C ASN A 154 5.38 -1.00 -30.06
N TYR A 155 4.15 -1.50 -29.89
CA TYR A 155 3.61 -2.44 -30.88
C TYR A 155 2.93 -1.62 -31.96
N ALA A 156 3.68 -1.45 -33.05
CA ALA A 156 3.18 -0.99 -34.33
C ALA A 156 2.02 -1.88 -34.80
N THR A 157 0.92 -1.24 -35.16
CA THR A 157 -0.17 -1.85 -35.93
C THR A 157 0.37 -2.25 -37.30
N GLY A 158 0.73 -3.52 -37.46
CA GLY A 158 1.00 -4.14 -38.75
C GLY A 158 -0.32 -4.56 -39.40
N ASP A 159 -0.86 -3.69 -40.25
CA ASP A 159 -1.80 -4.06 -41.32
C ASP A 159 -1.06 -4.98 -42.30
N GLY A 160 -1.56 -6.20 -42.45
CA GLY A 160 -1.12 -7.20 -43.41
C GLY A 160 -2.32 -7.84 -44.10
N SER A 161 -2.95 -7.09 -44.99
CA SER A 161 -4.05 -7.51 -45.87
C SER A 161 -3.64 -8.64 -46.84
N THR A 162 -4.42 -9.73 -46.80
CA THR A 162 -4.73 -10.76 -47.82
C THR A 162 -3.77 -11.14 -48.95
N SER A 163 -3.41 -12.42 -49.01
CA SER A 163 -3.04 -13.16 -50.23
C SER A 163 -4.25 -13.93 -50.78
N ASN A 164 -4.55 -13.75 -52.06
CA ASN A 164 -5.46 -14.58 -52.85
C ASN A 164 -4.65 -15.10 -54.05
N GLN A 165 -4.48 -16.42 -54.14
CA GLN A 165 -4.20 -17.16 -55.38
C GLN A 165 -5.11 -18.40 -55.37
#